data_AF-A0A532T4A3-F1
#
_entry.id   AF-A0A532T4A3-F1
#
_cell.length_a   1.000
_cell.length_b   1.000
_cell.length_c   1.000
_cell.angle_alpha   90.00
_cell.angle_beta   90.00
_cell.angle_gamma   90.00
#
_symmetry.space_group_name_H-M   'P 1'
#
loop_
_entity.id
_entity.type
_entity.pdbx_description
1 polymer ?
#
loop_
_entity_poly.entity_id
_entity_poly.type
_entity_poly.pdbx_seq_one_letter_code
_entity_poly.pdbx_strand_id
1 'polypeptide(L)'
;MNYQFIKNKNSEKYRIFNILNKLKTNKKGLDFAVLLALVVVPLALLFLFSQLNEIKGENKNIGLTQLKLLETAQESENILFYIDQSAKNSVDQSLYLFGQRGGFFQETGCGRYKIHSIWETKDKKCYPELVLNFKLLFEKELNNYLTNYPEENIFSDDNYFLTIKEDKIIGEPIKDISLDIINQNNDKIGSYLFVPSFAIDANFDDFQESVNEAKSIFNWCKDVENIRECIEAQIYFKGLSRKWSIEFENDFALFDVTSNKEVWIYTLQGLLKRKVHINFAYFLKNEEDLPNTIEKDWKDISITTYYIPEEAFEKIKFGFSRETPIPNDNEIKGNIYLKDVYDIAKELDVNYKVILGLLGTESDFGIYLNKAYDGRAHGAMQMFHEAVKDIYPDLIKKYPSLKEYKISFNEYNTSYFYNEISTSKEREHINMQIYAGALYFKKTREYLRNSGKPDNVLIVIRAYHDGWSYITEEGKSTMDTEEARLYTGSVFEKGEIPLT
;
A
#
# COMPACT_ATOMS: atom_id res chain seq x y z
N MET A 1 76.23 -25.52 -62.96
CA MET A 1 75.37 -25.64 -64.15
C MET A 1 74.56 -24.36 -64.28
N ASN A 2 74.97 -23.45 -65.17
CA ASN A 2 74.31 -22.19 -65.44
C ASN A 2 73.39 -22.35 -66.66
N TYR A 3 72.09 -22.14 -66.49
CA TYR A 3 71.15 -21.99 -67.61
C TYR A 3 70.72 -20.54 -67.71
N GLN A 4 71.19 -19.86 -68.76
CA GLN A 4 70.72 -18.55 -69.19
C GLN A 4 69.32 -18.66 -69.78
N PHE A 5 68.34 -17.95 -69.20
CA PHE A 5 67.08 -17.62 -69.87
C PHE A 5 67.09 -16.14 -70.22
N ILE A 6 67.66 -15.81 -71.38
CA ILE A 6 67.49 -14.49 -72.00
C ILE A 6 66.10 -14.48 -72.65
N LYS A 7 65.09 -14.03 -71.89
CA LYS A 7 63.74 -13.78 -72.42
C LYS A 7 63.79 -12.51 -73.28
N ASN A 8 63.53 -12.70 -74.57
CA ASN A 8 63.60 -11.69 -75.62
C ASN A 8 62.54 -10.59 -75.44
N LYS A 9 62.91 -9.52 -74.72
CA LYS A 9 62.08 -8.32 -74.41
C LYS A 9 61.61 -7.56 -75.66
N ASN A 10 62.19 -7.84 -76.83
CA ASN A 10 61.81 -7.17 -78.06
C ASN A 10 60.53 -7.75 -78.70
N SER A 11 60.13 -8.99 -78.39
CA SER A 11 58.92 -9.57 -79.01
C SER A 11 57.61 -9.02 -78.44
N GLU A 12 57.58 -8.54 -77.19
CA GLU A 12 56.39 -7.95 -76.58
C GLU A 12 56.10 -6.54 -77.08
N LYS A 13 57.13 -5.73 -77.33
CA LYS A 13 56.97 -4.38 -77.90
C LYS A 13 56.30 -4.40 -79.27
N TYR A 14 56.67 -5.35 -80.15
CA TYR A 14 56.04 -5.51 -81.46
C TYR A 14 54.60 -6.05 -81.36
N ARG A 15 54.28 -6.84 -80.32
CA ARG A 15 52.91 -7.34 -80.09
C ARG A 15 51.94 -6.24 -79.68
N ILE A 16 52.36 -5.34 -78.78
CA ILE A 16 51.53 -4.20 -78.35
C ILE A 16 51.32 -3.20 -79.50
N PHE A 17 52.38 -2.92 -80.28
CA PHE A 17 52.28 -2.01 -81.43
C PHE A 17 51.36 -2.53 -82.54
N ASN A 18 51.34 -3.84 -82.81
CA ASN A 18 50.44 -4.43 -83.81
C ASN A 18 48.97 -4.44 -83.37
N ILE A 19 48.68 -4.59 -82.07
CA ILE A 19 47.31 -4.48 -81.55
C ILE A 19 46.80 -3.03 -81.71
N LEU A 20 47.63 -2.03 -81.41
CA LEU A 20 47.28 -0.62 -81.57
C LEU A 20 47.04 -0.21 -83.03
N ASN A 21 47.83 -0.74 -83.98
CA ASN A 21 47.62 -0.46 -85.41
C ASN A 21 46.35 -1.14 -85.98
N LYS A 22 45.95 -2.31 -85.46
CA LYS A 22 44.69 -2.96 -85.87
C LYS A 22 43.45 -2.21 -85.38
N LEU A 23 43.53 -1.48 -84.27
CA LEU A 23 42.45 -0.64 -83.77
C LEU A 23 42.25 0.64 -84.63
N LYS A 24 43.25 1.03 -85.44
CA LYS A 24 43.21 2.27 -86.23
C LYS A 24 42.44 2.17 -87.55
N THR A 25 42.18 0.96 -88.05
CA THR A 25 41.56 0.74 -89.38
C THR A 25 40.10 0.32 -89.35
N ASN A 26 39.52 0.02 -88.18
CA ASN A 26 38.10 -0.27 -88.04
C ASN A 26 37.36 0.97 -87.51
N LYS A 27 36.93 1.87 -88.41
CA LYS A 27 36.09 3.04 -88.09
C LYS A 27 34.63 2.67 -87.73
N LYS A 28 34.39 1.46 -87.23
CA LYS A 28 33.11 1.11 -86.60
C LYS A 28 33.24 1.55 -85.16
N GLY A 29 32.37 2.46 -84.73
CA GLY A 29 32.47 3.20 -83.47
C GLY A 29 33.05 2.34 -82.37
N LEU A 30 34.20 2.77 -81.85
CA LEU A 30 34.79 2.18 -80.65
C LEU A 30 33.67 2.17 -79.62
N ASP A 31 33.19 0.97 -79.27
CA ASP A 31 32.01 0.81 -78.44
C ASP A 31 32.23 1.64 -77.17
N PHE A 32 31.38 2.65 -76.97
CA PHE A 32 31.58 3.66 -75.94
C PHE A 32 31.71 3.00 -74.56
N ALA A 33 31.08 1.83 -74.40
CA ALA A 33 31.22 0.95 -73.25
C ALA A 33 32.66 0.48 -73.01
N VAL A 34 33.41 0.12 -74.04
CA VAL A 34 34.80 -0.34 -73.93
C VAL A 34 35.73 0.81 -73.57
N LEU A 35 35.53 2.01 -74.14
CA LEU A 35 36.29 3.21 -73.76
C LEU A 35 36.02 3.60 -72.30
N LEU A 36 34.76 3.58 -71.89
CA LEU A 36 34.34 3.94 -70.54
C LEU A 36 34.89 2.93 -69.51
N ALA A 37 34.82 1.64 -69.79
CA ALA A 37 35.34 0.60 -68.90
C ALA A 37 36.88 0.58 -68.81
N LEU A 38 37.60 0.81 -69.89
CA LEU A 38 39.07 0.71 -69.90
C LEU A 38 39.79 2.00 -69.51
N VAL A 39 39.15 3.16 -69.69
CA VAL A 39 39.81 4.46 -69.45
C VAL A 39 39.14 5.20 -68.30
N VAL A 40 37.82 5.39 -68.37
CA VAL A 40 37.12 6.24 -67.40
C VAL A 40 37.06 5.57 -66.02
N VAL A 41 36.74 4.28 -65.94
CA VAL A 41 36.66 3.55 -64.67
C VAL A 41 38.02 3.50 -63.94
N PRO A 42 39.15 3.13 -64.58
CA PRO A 42 40.44 3.14 -63.91
C PRO A 42 40.90 4.53 -63.48
N LEU A 43 40.63 5.58 -64.28
CA LEU A 43 40.92 6.96 -63.91
C LEU A 43 40.08 7.41 -62.70
N ALA A 44 38.78 7.09 -62.69
CA ALA A 44 37.91 7.38 -61.55
C ALA A 44 38.37 6.65 -60.29
N LEU A 45 38.77 5.37 -60.40
CA LEU A 45 39.31 4.60 -59.28
C LEU A 45 40.65 5.14 -58.80
N LEU A 46 41.55 5.56 -59.70
CA LEU A 46 42.82 6.19 -59.33
C LEU A 46 42.61 7.53 -58.64
N PHE A 47 41.68 8.35 -59.13
CA PHE A 47 41.31 9.62 -58.51
C PHE A 47 40.72 9.39 -57.12
N LEU A 48 39.80 8.43 -56.98
CA LEU A 48 39.20 8.05 -55.70
C LEU A 48 40.25 7.49 -54.74
N PHE A 49 41.19 6.67 -55.22
CA PHE A 49 42.30 6.16 -54.42
C PHE A 49 43.25 7.28 -53.96
N SER A 50 43.50 8.28 -54.81
CA SER A 50 44.29 9.47 -54.47
C SER A 50 43.61 10.27 -53.36
N GLN A 51 42.30 10.54 -53.50
CA GLN A 51 41.54 11.25 -52.45
C GLN A 51 41.50 10.46 -51.14
N LEU A 52 41.32 9.14 -51.20
CA LEU A 52 41.37 8.29 -50.00
C LEU A 52 42.75 8.29 -49.33
N ASN A 53 43.84 8.50 -50.05
CA ASN A 53 45.17 8.58 -49.47
C ASN A 53 45.51 9.95 -48.88
N GLU A 54 45.01 11.05 -49.47
CA GLU A 54 45.07 12.37 -48.83
C GLU A 54 44.26 12.39 -47.52
N ILE A 55 43.07 11.79 -47.53
CA ILE A 55 42.22 11.63 -46.34
C ILE A 55 42.93 10.82 -45.23
N LYS A 56 43.78 9.85 -45.57
CA LYS A 56 44.49 9.02 -44.58
C LYS A 56 45.56 9.78 -43.77
N GLY A 57 46.04 10.92 -44.25
CA GLY A 57 47.09 11.71 -43.59
C GLY A 57 46.56 12.55 -42.42
N GLU A 58 45.40 13.20 -42.60
CA GLU A 58 44.83 14.12 -41.62
C GLU A 58 43.57 13.57 -40.90
N ASN A 59 42.75 12.73 -41.55
CA ASN A 59 41.50 12.23 -40.93
C ASN A 59 41.67 10.97 -40.06
N LYS A 60 42.86 10.35 -40.01
CA LYS A 60 43.13 9.24 -39.08
C LYS A 60 42.91 9.66 -37.63
N ASN A 61 43.18 10.93 -37.30
CA ASN A 61 42.99 11.44 -35.95
C ASN A 61 41.52 11.68 -35.61
N ILE A 62 40.68 12.06 -36.57
CA ILE A 62 39.26 12.36 -36.30
C ILE A 62 38.52 11.11 -35.81
N GLY A 63 38.67 9.98 -36.51
CA GLY A 63 38.01 8.73 -36.11
C GLY A 63 38.50 8.20 -34.77
N LEU A 64 39.80 8.36 -34.48
CA LEU A 64 40.38 7.96 -33.19
C LEU A 64 39.94 8.87 -32.04
N THR A 65 39.82 10.18 -32.28
CA THR A 65 39.27 11.12 -31.30
C THR A 65 37.80 10.83 -31.01
N GLN A 66 37.00 10.51 -32.02
CA GLN A 66 35.60 10.10 -31.82
C GLN A 66 35.49 8.81 -31.00
N LEU A 67 36.34 7.82 -31.29
CA LEU A 67 36.39 6.60 -30.51
C LEU A 67 36.80 6.87 -29.05
N LYS A 68 37.80 7.71 -28.81
CA LYS A 68 38.21 8.10 -27.46
C LYS A 68 37.13 8.86 -26.69
N LEU A 69 36.42 9.76 -27.36
CA LEU A 69 35.27 10.43 -26.77
C LEU A 69 34.18 9.44 -26.36
N LEU A 70 33.91 8.43 -27.19
CA LEU A 70 32.93 7.38 -26.88
C LEU A 70 33.38 6.49 -25.72
N GLU A 71 34.66 6.13 -25.67
CA GLU A 71 35.25 5.39 -24.54
C GLU A 71 35.12 6.18 -23.24
N THR A 72 35.49 7.46 -23.23
CA THR A 72 35.35 8.34 -22.04
C THR A 72 33.88 8.52 -21.64
N ALA A 73 32.96 8.62 -22.60
CA ALA A 73 31.53 8.67 -22.30
C ALA A 73 31.05 7.37 -21.63
N GLN A 74 31.47 6.21 -22.14
CA GLN A 74 31.14 4.91 -21.54
C GLN A 74 31.73 4.77 -20.13
N GLU A 75 32.93 5.30 -19.90
CA GLU A 75 33.56 5.35 -18.59
C GLU A 75 32.75 6.22 -17.61
N SER A 76 32.25 7.38 -18.07
CA SER A 76 31.37 8.23 -17.26
C SER A 76 30.07 7.53 -16.85
N GLU A 77 29.47 6.73 -17.74
CA GLU A 77 28.28 5.93 -17.43
C GLU A 77 28.58 4.85 -16.39
N ASN A 78 29.77 4.23 -16.45
CA ASN A 78 30.18 3.26 -15.44
C ASN A 78 30.37 3.91 -14.07
N ILE A 79 30.92 5.13 -14.03
CA ILE A 79 31.07 5.92 -12.81
C ILE A 79 29.69 6.28 -12.23
N LEU A 80 28.77 6.78 -13.05
CA LEU A 80 27.40 7.10 -12.64
C LEU A 80 26.69 5.87 -12.06
N PHE A 81 26.79 4.74 -12.77
CA PHE A 81 26.24 3.47 -12.28
C PHE A 81 26.85 3.06 -10.93
N TYR A 82 28.16 3.20 -10.76
CA TYR A 82 28.82 2.90 -9.49
C TYR A 82 28.33 3.79 -8.35
N ILE A 83 28.11 5.08 -8.60
CA ILE A 83 27.58 6.04 -7.62
C ILE A 83 26.17 5.64 -7.20
N ASP A 84 25.30 5.31 -8.15
CA ASP A 84 23.92 4.87 -7.85
C ASP A 84 23.90 3.58 -7.01
N GLN A 85 24.71 2.59 -7.38
CA GLN A 85 24.81 1.34 -6.60
C GLN A 85 25.41 1.58 -5.22
N SER A 86 26.42 2.43 -5.11
CA SER A 86 27.04 2.80 -3.83
C SER A 86 26.03 3.47 -2.93
N ALA A 87 25.29 4.46 -3.44
CA ALA A 87 24.27 5.16 -2.69
C ALA A 87 23.13 4.20 -2.27
N LYS A 88 22.70 3.26 -3.13
CA LYS A 88 21.71 2.25 -2.74
C LYS A 88 22.20 1.37 -1.59
N ASN A 89 23.40 0.84 -1.71
CA ASN A 89 24.00 0.00 -0.66
C ASN A 89 24.24 0.79 0.64
N SER A 90 24.53 2.08 0.53
CA SER A 90 24.65 2.97 1.69
C SER A 90 23.34 3.17 2.42
N VAL A 91 22.20 3.23 1.72
CA VAL A 91 20.88 3.29 2.37
C VAL A 91 20.67 2.05 3.23
N ASP A 92 20.81 0.87 2.63
CA ASP A 92 20.58 -0.41 3.32
C ASP A 92 21.48 -0.56 4.55
N GLN A 93 22.78 -0.28 4.37
CA GLN A 93 23.76 -0.36 5.45
C GLN A 93 23.48 0.68 6.55
N SER A 94 23.08 1.90 6.16
CA SER A 94 22.76 2.96 7.11
C SER A 94 21.51 2.65 7.90
N LEU A 95 20.44 2.16 7.27
CA LEU A 95 19.22 1.74 7.96
C LEU A 95 19.51 0.63 8.99
N TYR A 96 20.31 -0.35 8.60
CA TYR A 96 20.75 -1.42 9.50
C TYR A 96 21.51 -0.86 10.72
N LEU A 97 22.54 -0.04 10.49
CA LEU A 97 23.33 0.56 11.56
C LEU A 97 22.49 1.51 12.43
N PHE A 98 21.58 2.25 11.82
CA PHE A 98 20.66 3.15 12.47
C PHE A 98 19.74 2.40 13.42
N GLY A 99 19.13 1.30 12.97
CA GLY A 99 18.32 0.41 13.81
C GLY A 99 19.13 -0.18 14.97
N GLN A 100 20.32 -0.73 14.71
CA GLN A 100 21.18 -1.30 15.76
C GLN A 100 21.54 -0.28 16.85
N ARG A 101 21.78 0.97 16.45
CA ARG A 101 22.14 2.08 17.34
C ARG A 101 20.93 2.82 17.89
N GLY A 102 19.70 2.33 17.67
CA GLY A 102 18.49 2.97 18.14
C GLY A 102 18.32 4.39 17.60
N GLY A 103 18.59 4.62 16.32
CA GLY A 103 18.39 5.90 15.64
C GLY A 103 19.52 6.92 15.83
N PHE A 104 20.67 6.52 16.37
CA PHE A 104 21.79 7.44 16.63
C PHE A 104 23.00 7.20 15.73
N PHE A 105 23.60 8.28 15.23
CA PHE A 105 24.90 8.25 14.55
C PHE A 105 26.04 7.94 15.54
N GLN A 106 26.05 8.65 16.68
CA GLN A 106 27.08 8.59 17.73
C GLN A 106 26.48 8.20 19.09
N GLU A 107 27.36 7.87 20.04
CA GLU A 107 26.93 7.61 21.43
C GLU A 107 26.23 8.81 22.05
N THR A 108 25.16 8.53 22.78
CA THR A 108 24.37 9.56 23.45
C THR A 108 24.78 9.68 24.91
N GLY A 109 24.46 10.82 25.50
CA GLY A 109 24.63 11.02 26.94
C GLY A 109 23.70 10.18 27.83
N CYS A 110 22.82 9.34 27.26
CA CYS A 110 22.03 8.36 28.00
C CYS A 110 22.72 6.99 28.10
N GLY A 111 23.87 6.82 27.44
CA GLY A 111 24.64 5.59 27.46
C GLY A 111 24.08 4.50 26.55
N ARG A 112 24.62 3.29 26.71
CA ARG A 112 24.28 2.10 25.93
C ARG A 112 23.98 0.92 26.84
N TYR A 113 23.02 0.10 26.44
CA TYR A 113 22.79 -1.23 27.00
C TYR A 113 23.19 -2.28 25.96
N LYS A 114 24.30 -2.98 26.22
CA LYS A 114 24.98 -3.82 25.22
C LYS A 114 25.34 -3.00 23.97
N ILE A 115 24.77 -3.35 22.81
CA ILE A 115 25.00 -2.66 21.54
C ILE A 115 23.96 -1.58 21.23
N HIS A 116 22.92 -1.43 22.06
CA HIS A 116 21.78 -0.55 21.79
C HIS A 116 21.89 0.75 22.58
N SER A 117 21.55 1.88 21.94
CA SER A 117 21.51 3.19 22.60
C SER A 117 20.26 3.33 23.45
N ILE A 118 20.42 3.93 24.64
CA ILE A 118 19.29 4.16 25.55
C ILE A 118 18.61 5.49 25.17
N TRP A 119 17.29 5.46 25.01
CA TRP A 119 16.49 6.65 24.67
C TRP A 119 16.06 7.46 25.89
N GLU A 120 15.89 6.83 27.04
CA GLU A 120 15.40 7.49 28.24
C GLU A 120 16.00 6.84 29.48
N THR A 121 16.53 7.66 30.38
CA THR A 121 16.88 7.30 31.74
C THR A 121 15.94 8.01 32.70
N LYS A 122 16.03 7.72 34.00
CA LYS A 122 15.21 8.39 35.02
C LYS A 122 15.37 9.92 35.01
N ASP A 123 16.56 10.41 34.64
CA ASP A 123 16.94 11.82 34.76
C ASP A 123 17.00 12.54 33.40
N LYS A 124 16.99 11.81 32.29
CA LYS A 124 17.27 12.39 30.96
C LYS A 124 16.57 11.65 29.82
N LYS A 125 16.04 12.44 28.89
CA LYS A 125 15.53 11.97 27.59
C LYS A 125 16.59 12.22 26.50
N CYS A 126 16.88 11.20 25.71
CA CYS A 126 17.79 11.20 24.57
C CYS A 126 17.08 10.57 23.38
N TYR A 127 16.06 11.26 22.84
CA TYR A 127 15.44 10.85 21.58
C TYR A 127 16.28 11.37 20.40
N PRO A 128 16.51 10.56 19.36
CA PRO A 128 17.29 10.98 18.22
C PRO A 128 16.52 11.93 17.30
N GLU A 129 17.23 12.91 16.74
CA GLU A 129 16.79 13.64 15.55
C GLU A 129 16.98 12.72 14.34
N LEU A 130 15.90 12.03 13.93
CA LEU A 130 15.98 10.86 13.05
C LEU A 130 16.65 11.19 11.71
N VAL A 131 16.14 12.20 11.01
CA VAL A 131 16.61 12.61 9.69
C VAL A 131 18.09 13.02 9.74
N LEU A 132 18.50 13.80 10.75
CA LEU A 132 19.87 14.26 10.89
C LEU A 132 20.84 13.10 11.17
N ASN A 133 20.50 12.24 12.14
CA ASN A 133 21.36 11.12 12.51
C ASN A 133 21.49 10.09 11.37
N PHE A 134 20.41 9.84 10.64
CA PHE A 134 20.45 8.99 9.48
C PHE A 134 21.28 9.60 8.36
N LYS A 135 21.10 10.88 8.04
CA LYS A 135 21.91 11.59 7.02
C LYS A 135 23.40 11.44 7.28
N LEU A 136 23.83 11.60 8.54
CA LEU A 136 25.25 11.47 8.92
C LEU A 136 25.77 10.02 8.77
N LEU A 137 24.95 9.01 9.05
CA LEU A 137 25.32 7.61 8.77
C LEU A 137 25.43 7.37 7.27
N PHE A 138 24.43 7.80 6.51
CA PHE A 138 24.39 7.64 5.07
C PHE A 138 25.60 8.28 4.38
N GLU A 139 25.92 9.51 4.76
CA GLU A 139 27.10 10.23 4.27
C GLU A 139 28.39 9.45 4.53
N LYS A 140 28.54 8.93 5.75
CA LYS A 140 29.71 8.12 6.13
C LYS A 140 29.82 6.85 5.29
N GLU A 141 28.73 6.09 5.15
CA GLU A 141 28.73 4.84 4.38
C GLU A 141 28.92 5.10 2.88
N LEU A 142 28.31 6.16 2.34
CA LEU A 142 28.52 6.58 0.95
C LEU A 142 29.99 6.91 0.68
N ASN A 143 30.62 7.72 1.53
CA ASN A 143 32.04 8.03 1.38
C ASN A 143 32.88 6.74 1.43
N ASN A 144 32.57 5.79 2.32
CA ASN A 144 33.27 4.50 2.40
C ASN A 144 33.17 3.70 1.08
N TYR A 145 32.00 3.65 0.44
CA TYR A 145 31.88 2.99 -0.88
C TYR A 145 32.60 3.78 -1.98
N LEU A 146 32.46 5.09 -2.03
CA LEU A 146 33.07 5.93 -3.07
C LEU A 146 34.60 5.92 -3.02
N THR A 147 35.21 5.89 -1.83
CA THR A 147 36.68 5.79 -1.69
C THR A 147 37.26 4.46 -2.17
N ASN A 148 36.43 3.43 -2.35
CA ASN A 148 36.85 2.14 -2.88
C ASN A 148 36.76 2.03 -4.41
N TYR A 149 36.39 3.11 -5.11
CA TYR A 149 36.39 3.11 -6.58
C TYR A 149 37.81 2.89 -7.12
N PRO A 150 38.04 2.02 -8.13
CA PRO A 150 39.38 1.61 -8.55
C PRO A 150 40.28 2.74 -9.07
N GLU A 151 39.69 3.82 -9.59
CA GLU A 151 40.43 4.96 -10.09
C GLU A 151 40.68 5.95 -8.96
N GLU A 152 41.94 6.01 -8.53
CA GLU A 152 42.38 6.85 -7.43
C GLU A 152 42.01 8.32 -7.67
N ASN A 153 41.50 8.99 -6.63
CA ASN A 153 41.25 10.43 -6.58
C ASN A 153 40.07 10.97 -7.43
N ILE A 154 39.18 10.13 -7.95
CA ILE A 154 37.94 10.64 -8.56
C ILE A 154 37.02 11.24 -7.49
N PHE A 155 36.95 10.59 -6.33
CA PHE A 155 36.12 11.00 -5.22
C PHE A 155 37.00 11.51 -4.07
N SER A 156 36.66 12.66 -3.51
CA SER A 156 37.24 13.15 -2.25
C SER A 156 36.34 12.81 -1.06
N ASP A 157 36.79 13.07 0.15
CA ASP A 157 35.85 13.20 1.26
C ASP A 157 34.90 14.38 0.95
N ASP A 158 33.62 14.25 1.31
CA ASP A 158 32.57 15.26 1.12
C ASP A 158 32.23 15.60 -0.36
N ASN A 159 31.82 14.61 -1.15
CA ASN A 159 31.46 14.84 -2.57
C ASN A 159 30.07 15.43 -2.80
N TYR A 160 29.16 15.32 -1.83
CA TYR A 160 27.73 15.55 -2.04
C TYR A 160 27.10 16.46 -0.98
N PHE A 161 26.26 17.38 -1.43
CA PHE A 161 25.26 18.00 -0.59
C PHE A 161 24.02 17.10 -0.52
N LEU A 162 23.83 16.45 0.63
CA LEU A 162 22.74 15.50 0.84
C LEU A 162 21.49 16.18 1.38
N THR A 163 20.35 15.94 0.73
CA THR A 163 19.04 16.41 1.17
C THR A 163 18.08 15.24 1.31
N ILE A 164 17.34 15.18 2.42
CA ILE A 164 16.29 14.19 2.63
C ILE A 164 14.94 14.90 2.53
N LYS A 165 14.08 14.46 1.62
CA LYS A 165 12.71 14.95 1.45
C LYS A 165 11.78 13.75 1.39
N GLU A 166 10.81 13.71 2.29
CA GLU A 166 9.91 12.56 2.43
C GLU A 166 10.77 11.28 2.60
N ASP A 167 10.60 10.31 1.72
CA ASP A 167 11.36 9.05 1.72
C ASP A 167 12.52 9.02 0.73
N LYS A 168 12.92 10.17 0.18
CA LYS A 168 14.00 10.25 -0.81
C LYS A 168 15.23 10.94 -0.28
N ILE A 169 16.39 10.33 -0.53
CA ILE A 169 17.70 10.95 -0.37
C ILE A 169 18.15 11.45 -1.73
N ILE A 170 18.43 12.75 -1.82
CA ILE A 170 18.93 13.42 -3.01
C ILE A 170 20.38 13.82 -2.74
N GLY A 171 21.29 13.36 -3.58
CA GLY A 171 22.69 13.75 -3.58
C GLY A 171 22.98 14.71 -4.71
N GLU A 172 23.28 15.97 -4.37
CA GLU A 172 23.74 16.98 -5.32
C GLU A 172 25.26 17.07 -5.25
N PRO A 173 26.01 16.88 -6.35
CA PRO A 173 27.47 16.90 -6.30
C PRO A 173 27.98 18.31 -5.99
N ILE A 174 29.01 18.40 -5.15
CA ILE A 174 29.68 19.68 -4.84
C ILE A 174 30.56 20.12 -6.01
N LYS A 175 31.09 19.16 -6.78
CA LYS A 175 31.93 19.40 -7.95
C LYS A 175 31.57 18.43 -9.08
N ASP A 176 31.64 18.92 -10.30
CA ASP A 176 31.56 18.10 -11.51
C ASP A 176 32.77 17.17 -11.60
N ILE A 177 32.56 15.97 -12.14
CA ILE A 177 33.65 15.04 -12.44
C ILE A 177 34.16 15.35 -13.85
N SER A 178 35.48 15.46 -13.99
CA SER A 178 36.16 15.70 -15.26
C SER A 178 37.03 14.49 -15.61
N LEU A 179 36.70 13.80 -16.71
CA LEU A 179 37.55 12.75 -17.27
C LEU A 179 38.40 13.33 -18.41
N ASP A 180 39.69 13.04 -18.38
CA ASP A 180 40.59 13.49 -19.43
C ASP A 180 40.45 12.62 -20.67
N ILE A 181 40.24 13.26 -21.82
CA ILE A 181 40.22 12.57 -23.11
C ILE A 181 41.67 12.51 -23.59
N ILE A 182 42.26 11.32 -23.54
CA ILE A 182 43.68 11.10 -23.83
C ILE A 182 43.81 10.43 -25.21
N ASN A 183 44.66 10.97 -26.07
CA ASN A 183 44.93 10.37 -27.39
C ASN A 183 45.88 9.16 -27.29
N GLN A 184 46.19 8.51 -28.41
CA GLN A 184 47.11 7.35 -28.44
C GLN A 184 48.57 7.68 -28.04
N ASN A 185 48.97 8.95 -28.10
CA ASN A 185 50.28 9.43 -27.70
C ASN A 185 50.34 9.83 -26.21
N ASN A 186 49.27 9.60 -25.46
CA ASN A 186 49.11 10.02 -24.07
C ASN A 186 49.00 11.56 -23.89
N ASP A 187 48.66 12.30 -24.95
CA ASP A 187 48.36 13.72 -24.85
C ASP A 187 46.88 13.93 -24.50
N LYS A 188 46.62 14.82 -23.56
CA LYS A 188 45.26 15.31 -23.27
C LYS A 188 44.76 16.15 -24.45
N ILE A 189 43.71 15.70 -25.11
CA ILE A 189 43.06 16.40 -26.23
C ILE A 189 41.75 17.10 -25.83
N GLY A 190 41.25 16.81 -24.63
CA GLY A 190 40.05 17.43 -24.08
C GLY A 190 39.70 16.88 -22.70
N SER A 191 38.53 17.25 -22.23
CA SER A 191 37.93 16.72 -21.00
C SER A 191 36.43 16.51 -21.18
N TYR A 192 35.91 15.46 -20.59
CA TYR A 192 34.49 15.15 -20.51
C TYR A 192 34.00 15.48 -19.10
N LEU A 193 33.08 16.44 -19.00
CA LEU A 193 32.54 16.94 -17.73
C LEU A 193 31.11 16.43 -17.55
N PHE A 194 30.80 15.91 -16.37
CA PHE A 194 29.45 15.46 -16.04
C PHE A 194 29.12 15.68 -14.55
N VAL A 195 27.82 15.74 -14.27
CA VAL A 195 27.24 16.06 -12.96
C VAL A 195 26.64 14.78 -12.36
N PRO A 196 27.29 14.14 -11.38
CA PRO A 196 26.85 12.83 -10.90
C PRO A 196 25.79 12.90 -9.80
N SER A 197 24.64 13.51 -10.05
CA SER A 197 23.55 13.54 -9.06
C SER A 197 22.81 12.20 -8.96
N PHE A 198 22.27 11.89 -7.78
CA PHE A 198 21.45 10.70 -7.56
C PHE A 198 20.22 11.00 -6.68
N ALA A 199 19.20 10.14 -6.80
CA ALA A 199 18.02 10.16 -5.94
C ALA A 199 17.59 8.72 -5.62
N ILE A 200 17.49 8.38 -4.33
CA ILE A 200 17.23 7.01 -3.88
C ILE A 200 16.14 7.01 -2.80
N ASP A 201 15.24 6.05 -2.89
CA ASP A 201 14.21 5.79 -1.88
C ASP A 201 14.82 5.10 -0.65
N ALA A 202 14.56 5.65 0.53
CA ALA A 202 15.04 5.17 1.81
C ALA A 202 13.93 4.58 2.71
N ASN A 203 12.66 4.79 2.36
CA ASN A 203 11.47 4.31 3.09
C ASN A 203 11.60 4.47 4.62
N PHE A 204 11.47 5.70 5.12
CA PHE A 204 11.60 5.98 6.55
C PHE A 204 10.36 5.59 7.36
N ASP A 205 9.24 5.33 6.69
CA ASP A 205 7.96 5.01 7.32
C ASP A 205 8.07 3.79 8.25
N ASP A 206 8.71 2.71 7.80
CA ASP A 206 8.91 1.49 8.61
C ASP A 206 9.67 1.79 9.92
N PHE A 207 10.65 2.69 9.85
CA PHE A 207 11.42 3.08 11.02
C PHE A 207 10.60 3.97 11.96
N GLN A 208 9.88 4.95 11.42
CA GLN A 208 9.02 5.83 12.21
C GLN A 208 7.90 5.04 12.91
N GLU A 209 7.32 4.06 12.23
CA GLU A 209 6.37 3.10 12.81
C GLU A 209 7.02 2.33 13.97
N SER A 210 8.22 1.78 13.75
CA SER A 210 8.97 1.05 14.78
C SER A 210 9.28 1.90 16.02
N VAL A 211 9.60 3.18 15.83
CA VAL A 211 9.82 4.14 16.94
C VAL A 211 8.53 4.37 17.71
N ASN A 212 7.42 4.60 17.01
CA ASN A 212 6.11 4.82 17.63
C ASN A 212 5.64 3.57 18.38
N GLU A 213 5.87 2.40 17.81
CA GLU A 213 5.65 1.10 18.42
C GLU A 213 6.45 0.94 19.72
N ALA A 214 7.77 1.20 19.69
CA ALA A 214 8.61 1.10 20.87
C ALA A 214 8.16 2.06 21.98
N LYS A 215 7.78 3.29 21.63
CA LYS A 215 7.21 4.27 22.57
C LYS A 215 5.89 3.80 23.16
N SER A 216 5.03 3.17 22.37
CA SER A 216 3.76 2.61 22.83
C SER A 216 3.99 1.50 23.84
N ILE A 217 4.87 0.53 23.54
CA ILE A 217 5.24 -0.56 24.45
C ILE A 217 5.83 0.00 25.75
N PHE A 218 6.74 0.97 25.64
CA PHE A 218 7.33 1.63 26.81
C PHE A 218 6.26 2.29 27.70
N ASN A 219 5.36 3.08 27.11
CA ASN A 219 4.30 3.75 27.85
C ASN A 219 3.34 2.78 28.55
N TRP A 220 3.09 1.62 27.94
CA TRP A 220 2.25 0.58 28.54
C TRP A 220 2.97 -0.15 29.69
N CYS A 221 4.27 -0.39 29.55
CA CYS A 221 5.05 -1.16 30.53
C CYS A 221 5.69 -0.36 31.66
N LYS A 222 5.76 0.97 31.57
CA LYS A 222 6.54 1.81 32.51
C LYS A 222 6.10 1.68 33.98
N ASP A 223 4.83 1.37 34.24
CA ASP A 223 4.25 1.29 35.59
C ASP A 223 4.09 -0.17 36.09
N VAL A 224 4.60 -1.15 35.33
CA VAL A 224 4.50 -2.58 35.65
C VAL A 224 5.74 -3.04 36.42
N GLU A 225 5.56 -3.80 37.50
CA GLU A 225 6.65 -4.29 38.36
C GLU A 225 7.62 -5.22 37.59
N ASN A 226 7.08 -6.07 36.71
CA ASN A 226 7.86 -6.95 35.84
C ASN A 226 7.85 -6.47 34.38
N ILE A 227 8.71 -5.49 34.08
CA ILE A 227 8.84 -4.87 32.74
C ILE A 227 9.17 -5.92 31.66
N ARG A 228 9.97 -6.93 31.98
CA ARG A 228 10.38 -7.94 30.99
C ARG A 228 9.18 -8.77 30.53
N GLU A 229 8.40 -9.29 31.46
CA GLU A 229 7.17 -10.05 31.14
C GLU A 229 6.17 -9.17 30.38
N CYS A 230 6.06 -7.90 30.76
CA CYS A 230 5.22 -6.92 30.07
C CYS A 230 5.62 -6.75 28.59
N ILE A 231 6.92 -6.57 28.31
CA ILE A 231 7.45 -6.44 26.94
C ILE A 231 7.25 -7.74 26.15
N GLU A 232 7.58 -8.90 26.74
CA GLU A 232 7.43 -10.21 26.08
C GLU A 232 5.96 -10.46 25.71
N ALA A 233 5.02 -10.09 26.59
CA ALA A 233 3.58 -10.17 26.31
C ALA A 233 3.18 -9.23 25.16
N GLN A 234 3.61 -7.97 25.16
CA GLN A 234 3.29 -7.02 24.08
C GLN A 234 3.84 -7.47 22.72
N ILE A 235 5.09 -7.94 22.69
CA ILE A 235 5.70 -8.48 21.47
C ILE A 235 4.91 -9.70 20.99
N TYR A 236 4.51 -10.60 21.89
CA TYR A 236 3.71 -11.76 21.55
C TYR A 236 2.34 -11.39 20.98
N PHE A 237 1.60 -10.49 21.65
CA PHE A 237 0.29 -10.02 21.18
C PHE A 237 0.38 -9.31 19.84
N LYS A 238 1.43 -8.53 19.60
CA LYS A 238 1.63 -7.87 18.31
C LYS A 238 2.10 -8.81 17.20
N GLY A 239 2.92 -9.81 17.54
CA GLY A 239 3.25 -10.89 16.61
C GLY A 239 1.99 -11.64 16.18
N LEU A 240 1.03 -11.80 17.11
CA LEU A 240 -0.30 -12.29 16.78
C LEU A 240 -1.10 -11.29 15.95
N SER A 241 -1.11 -9.98 16.23
CA SER A 241 -1.85 -9.07 15.35
C SER A 241 -1.37 -9.04 13.93
N ARG A 242 -0.06 -8.94 13.70
CA ARG A 242 0.50 -8.91 12.34
C ARG A 242 0.21 -10.20 11.57
N LYS A 243 0.24 -11.34 12.25
CA LYS A 243 0.03 -12.65 11.60
C LYS A 243 -1.46 -12.94 11.33
N TRP A 244 -2.36 -12.33 12.08
CA TRP A 244 -3.78 -12.65 12.08
C TRP A 244 -4.67 -11.44 11.75
N SER A 245 -4.08 -10.35 11.25
CA SER A 245 -4.76 -9.07 10.97
C SER A 245 -5.62 -8.56 12.14
N ILE A 246 -5.15 -8.75 13.39
CA ILE A 246 -5.90 -8.38 14.60
C ILE A 246 -5.66 -6.90 14.88
N GLU A 247 -6.68 -6.06 14.70
CA GLU A 247 -6.64 -4.70 15.22
C GLU A 247 -6.97 -4.69 16.71
N PHE A 248 -6.10 -4.04 17.50
CA PHE A 248 -6.31 -3.83 18.92
C PHE A 248 -6.80 -2.40 19.13
N GLU A 249 -8.02 -2.25 19.61
CA GLU A 249 -8.57 -0.95 20.00
C GLU A 249 -8.99 -1.01 21.48
N ASN A 250 -8.36 -0.18 22.32
CA ASN A 250 -8.75 0.04 23.72
C ASN A 250 -8.90 -1.23 24.58
N ASP A 251 -7.85 -2.05 24.71
CA ASP A 251 -7.78 -3.28 25.52
C ASP A 251 -8.59 -4.50 25.00
N PHE A 252 -9.15 -4.44 23.78
CA PHE A 252 -9.84 -5.58 23.15
C PHE A 252 -9.08 -6.08 21.92
N ALA A 253 -9.09 -7.39 21.70
CA ALA A 253 -8.51 -8.06 20.53
C ALA A 253 -9.64 -8.65 19.67
N LEU A 254 -9.69 -8.31 18.39
CA LEU A 254 -10.61 -8.90 17.39
C LEU A 254 -9.87 -9.97 16.57
N PHE A 255 -10.31 -11.23 16.62
CA PHE A 255 -9.65 -12.34 15.90
C PHE A 255 -10.33 -12.63 14.55
N ASP A 256 -9.54 -12.66 13.48
CA ASP A 256 -9.91 -13.32 12.22
C ASP A 256 -9.23 -14.71 12.15
N VAL A 257 -10.00 -15.79 12.24
CA VAL A 257 -9.49 -17.18 12.32
C VAL A 257 -9.80 -17.89 11.01
N THR A 258 -9.01 -17.61 9.98
CA THR A 258 -9.14 -18.22 8.64
C THR A 258 -8.20 -19.40 8.35
N SER A 259 -7.43 -19.91 9.34
CA SER A 259 -6.48 -21.01 9.10
C SER A 259 -6.72 -22.25 9.97
N ASN A 260 -6.78 -23.42 9.32
CA ASN A 260 -7.00 -24.78 9.87
C ASN A 260 -5.90 -25.27 10.85
N LYS A 261 -5.59 -24.55 11.93
CA LYS A 261 -4.67 -25.03 12.96
C LYS A 261 -5.29 -24.90 14.35
N GLU A 262 -5.22 -25.97 15.13
CA GLU A 262 -5.54 -25.96 16.56
C GLU A 262 -4.81 -24.82 17.27
N VAL A 263 -5.58 -23.98 17.96
CA VAL A 263 -5.07 -22.83 18.70
C VAL A 263 -4.98 -23.20 20.17
N TRP A 264 -3.75 -23.39 20.68
CA TRP A 264 -3.49 -23.52 22.11
C TRP A 264 -3.24 -22.13 22.69
N ILE A 265 -4.21 -21.61 23.46
CA ILE A 265 -4.09 -20.31 24.15
C ILE A 265 -3.60 -20.57 25.58
N TYR A 266 -2.35 -20.24 25.86
CA TYR A 266 -1.84 -20.17 27.24
C TYR A 266 -2.24 -18.81 27.84
N THR A 267 -3.24 -18.80 28.71
CA THR A 267 -3.59 -17.60 29.49
C THR A 267 -2.72 -17.50 30.73
N LEU A 268 -2.11 -16.33 30.94
CA LEU A 268 -1.25 -16.01 32.07
C LEU A 268 -2.09 -15.73 33.33
N GLN A 269 -2.78 -16.74 33.87
CA GLN A 269 -3.39 -16.64 35.20
C GLN A 269 -2.42 -17.12 36.27
N GLY A 270 -1.67 -16.15 36.78
CA GLY A 270 -0.91 -16.26 38.02
C GLY A 270 -0.53 -14.92 38.66
N LEU A 271 -0.53 -13.79 37.94
CA LEU A 271 0.27 -12.63 38.37
C LEU A 271 -0.45 -11.27 38.49
N LEU A 272 -1.76 -11.17 38.27
CA LEU A 272 -2.50 -9.92 38.50
C LEU A 272 -3.77 -10.15 39.32
N LYS A 273 -3.81 -9.64 40.56
CA LYS A 273 -5.03 -9.55 41.39
C LYS A 273 -5.98 -8.46 40.88
N ARG A 274 -6.42 -8.54 39.63
CA ARG A 274 -7.57 -7.79 39.10
C ARG A 274 -8.42 -8.71 38.25
N LYS A 275 -9.75 -8.66 38.45
CA LYS A 275 -10.72 -9.31 37.55
C LYS A 275 -10.66 -8.58 36.21
N VAL A 276 -10.10 -9.23 35.19
CA VAL A 276 -10.19 -8.79 33.80
C VAL A 276 -11.26 -9.66 33.14
N HIS A 277 -12.31 -9.04 32.60
CA HIS A 277 -13.26 -9.73 31.74
C HIS A 277 -12.64 -9.80 30.34
N ILE A 278 -12.19 -10.98 29.95
CA ILE A 278 -11.70 -11.25 28.60
C ILE A 278 -12.80 -12.04 27.89
N ASN A 279 -13.43 -11.43 26.89
CA ASN A 279 -14.41 -12.13 26.05
C ASN A 279 -13.64 -12.85 24.94
N PHE A 280 -13.75 -14.17 24.89
CA PHE A 280 -13.20 -14.99 23.82
C PHE A 280 -14.33 -15.43 22.88
N ALA A 281 -14.16 -15.24 21.58
CA ALA A 281 -14.96 -15.91 20.55
C ALA A 281 -14.12 -17.03 19.95
N TYR A 282 -14.64 -18.25 19.92
CA TYR A 282 -13.97 -19.42 19.34
C TYR A 282 -14.67 -19.82 18.05
N PHE A 283 -13.94 -20.39 17.10
CA PHE A 283 -14.49 -21.01 15.90
C PHE A 283 -14.11 -22.49 15.94
N LEU A 284 -15.09 -23.36 16.15
CA LEU A 284 -14.91 -24.81 16.14
C LEU A 284 -15.48 -25.38 14.85
N LYS A 285 -14.99 -26.55 14.42
CA LYS A 285 -15.46 -27.23 13.20
C LYS A 285 -16.67 -28.11 13.49
N ASN A 286 -16.72 -28.75 14.66
CA ASN A 286 -17.85 -29.57 15.11
C ASN A 286 -18.26 -29.21 16.56
N GLU A 287 -19.55 -29.35 16.86
CA GLU A 287 -20.13 -29.08 18.20
C GLU A 287 -19.63 -30.04 19.28
N GLU A 288 -19.25 -31.27 18.89
CA GLU A 288 -18.80 -32.33 19.79
C GLU A 288 -17.40 -32.09 20.38
N ASP A 289 -16.63 -31.14 19.83
CA ASP A 289 -15.30 -30.75 20.33
C ASP A 289 -15.39 -29.83 21.57
N LEU A 290 -16.60 -29.47 21.99
CA LEU A 290 -16.88 -28.47 23.03
C LEU A 290 -16.67 -28.94 24.49
N PRO A 291 -16.83 -30.23 24.88
CA PRO A 291 -16.65 -30.62 26.29
C PRO A 291 -15.66 -31.77 26.49
N ASN A 292 -14.38 -31.43 26.73
CA ASN A 292 -13.46 -32.22 27.58
C ASN A 292 -12.26 -31.38 28.07
N THR A 293 -12.00 -30.20 27.50
CA THR A 293 -10.81 -29.39 27.82
C THR A 293 -11.05 -28.32 28.90
N ILE A 294 -12.30 -28.03 29.26
CA ILE A 294 -12.66 -26.81 30.01
C ILE A 294 -12.97 -27.05 31.50
N GLU A 295 -13.17 -28.30 31.94
CA GLU A 295 -13.88 -28.53 33.20
C GLU A 295 -13.04 -28.74 34.47
N LYS A 296 -11.73 -28.43 34.52
CA LYS A 296 -10.94 -28.72 35.74
C LYS A 296 -10.41 -27.57 36.59
N ASP A 297 -10.22 -26.35 36.11
CA ASP A 297 -9.57 -25.30 36.95
C ASP A 297 -10.16 -23.87 36.87
N TRP A 298 -11.35 -23.67 36.31
CA TRP A 298 -11.85 -22.33 35.95
C TRP A 298 -13.12 -21.94 36.73
N LYS A 299 -12.99 -21.56 38.01
CA LYS A 299 -14.14 -21.14 38.85
C LYS A 299 -14.46 -19.64 38.83
N ASP A 300 -13.60 -18.79 38.27
CA ASP A 300 -13.73 -17.32 38.37
C ASP A 300 -13.82 -16.59 37.01
N ILE A 301 -14.02 -17.30 35.89
CA ILE A 301 -14.12 -16.72 34.54
C ILE A 301 -15.46 -17.10 33.91
N SER A 302 -16.24 -16.12 33.45
CA SER A 302 -17.40 -16.34 32.57
C SER A 302 -16.95 -16.27 31.11
N ILE A 303 -17.01 -17.38 30.37
CA ILE A 303 -16.72 -17.43 28.93
C ILE A 303 -18.05 -17.59 28.18
N THR A 304 -18.25 -16.84 27.09
CA THR A 304 -19.40 -17.01 26.19
C THR A 304 -18.86 -17.43 24.81
N THR A 305 -19.13 -18.67 24.39
CA THR A 305 -18.70 -19.25 23.11
C THR A 305 -19.82 -19.21 22.07
N TYR A 306 -19.46 -19.11 20.79
CA TYR A 306 -20.38 -19.18 19.64
C TYR A 306 -19.79 -20.10 18.55
N TYR A 307 -20.62 -20.80 17.78
CA TYR A 307 -20.21 -21.70 16.69
C TYR A 307 -20.72 -21.14 15.34
N ILE A 308 -19.87 -21.13 14.30
CA ILE A 308 -20.26 -20.68 12.95
C ILE A 308 -19.81 -21.73 11.91
N PRO A 309 -20.74 -22.43 11.24
CA PRO A 309 -20.40 -23.46 10.25
C PRO A 309 -19.78 -22.91 8.94
N GLU A 310 -18.84 -23.68 8.37
CA GLU A 310 -17.99 -23.40 7.19
C GLU A 310 -18.76 -22.92 5.93
N GLU A 311 -19.98 -23.42 5.71
CA GLU A 311 -20.83 -23.04 4.57
C GLU A 311 -21.38 -21.60 4.66
N ALA A 312 -21.51 -21.04 5.86
CA ALA A 312 -21.88 -19.64 6.04
C ALA A 312 -20.70 -18.70 5.74
N PHE A 313 -19.46 -19.18 5.90
CA PHE A 313 -18.25 -18.39 5.74
C PHE A 313 -17.91 -18.13 4.25
N GLU A 314 -18.04 -19.14 3.38
CA GLU A 314 -17.80 -18.98 1.93
C GLU A 314 -18.77 -18.00 1.25
N LYS A 315 -19.98 -17.82 1.80
CA LYS A 315 -20.96 -16.87 1.28
C LYS A 315 -20.70 -15.42 1.73
N ILE A 316 -20.10 -15.22 2.90
CA ILE A 316 -19.72 -13.88 3.42
C ILE A 316 -18.59 -13.27 2.57
N LYS A 317 -17.65 -14.10 2.10
CA LYS A 317 -16.51 -13.70 1.26
C LYS A 317 -16.92 -13.08 -0.10
N PHE A 318 -18.05 -13.51 -0.66
CA PHE A 318 -18.57 -12.99 -1.95
C PHE A 318 -19.33 -11.66 -1.83
N GLY A 319 -19.69 -11.21 -0.61
CA GLY A 319 -20.34 -9.92 -0.38
C GLY A 319 -19.39 -8.71 -0.45
N PHE A 320 -18.07 -8.92 -0.31
CA PHE A 320 -17.06 -7.86 -0.26
C PHE A 320 -16.37 -7.55 -1.59
N SER A 321 -16.70 -8.26 -2.69
CA SER A 321 -15.97 -8.15 -3.98
C SER A 321 -16.75 -7.48 -5.12
N ARG A 322 -17.74 -6.64 -4.83
CA ARG A 322 -18.27 -5.75 -5.88
C ARG A 322 -17.43 -4.48 -5.90
N GLU A 323 -16.70 -4.27 -6.99
CA GLU A 323 -16.12 -2.98 -7.35
C GLU A 323 -17.26 -1.96 -7.53
N THR A 324 -17.74 -1.40 -6.43
CA THR A 324 -18.45 -0.12 -6.45
C THR A 324 -17.45 0.98 -6.75
N PRO A 325 -17.80 2.00 -7.57
CA PRO A 325 -16.91 3.12 -7.81
C PRO A 325 -16.54 3.75 -6.46
N ILE A 326 -15.24 3.82 -6.19
CA ILE A 326 -14.68 4.50 -5.02
C ILE A 326 -15.33 5.90 -4.93
N PRO A 327 -16.07 6.23 -3.86
CA PRO A 327 -16.63 7.56 -3.71
C PRO A 327 -15.48 8.56 -3.60
N ASN A 328 -15.59 9.70 -4.28
CA ASN A 328 -14.64 10.81 -4.17
C ASN A 328 -14.37 11.13 -2.69
N ASP A 329 -13.11 11.45 -2.35
CA ASP A 329 -12.53 11.73 -1.01
C ASP A 329 -13.22 12.80 -0.13
N ASN A 330 -14.41 13.29 -0.52
CA ASN A 330 -15.20 14.25 0.24
C ASN A 330 -16.36 13.60 1.04
N GLU A 331 -16.46 12.26 1.09
CA GLU A 331 -17.43 11.59 1.98
C GLU A 331 -16.96 11.63 3.44
N ILE A 332 -17.48 12.63 4.15
CA ILE A 332 -17.20 12.87 5.56
C ILE A 332 -17.93 11.81 6.40
N LYS A 333 -17.18 10.81 6.90
CA LYS A 333 -17.65 9.78 7.84
C LYS A 333 -17.88 10.39 9.23
N GLY A 334 -19.04 10.14 9.81
CA GLY A 334 -19.30 10.40 11.23
C GLY A 334 -19.05 9.12 12.02
N ASN A 335 -18.60 9.28 13.27
CA ASN A 335 -18.25 8.15 14.10
C ASN A 335 -19.50 7.58 14.79
N ILE A 336 -19.80 6.31 14.55
CA ILE A 336 -20.76 5.53 15.32
C ILE A 336 -20.01 4.90 16.50
N TYR A 337 -20.44 5.20 17.73
CA TYR A 337 -19.81 4.65 18.93
C TYR A 337 -20.54 3.38 19.39
N LEU A 338 -19.82 2.27 19.54
CA LEU A 338 -20.38 0.99 20.01
C LEU A 338 -21.11 1.11 21.35
N LYS A 339 -20.60 1.97 22.25
CA LYS A 339 -21.25 2.26 23.53
C LYS A 339 -22.66 2.82 23.33
N ASP A 340 -22.85 3.71 22.37
CA ASP A 340 -24.14 4.35 22.12
C ASP A 340 -25.13 3.29 21.57
N VAL A 341 -24.67 2.40 20.67
CA VAL A 341 -25.47 1.25 20.19
C VAL A 341 -25.89 0.33 21.34
N TYR A 342 -24.96 0.02 22.26
CA TYR A 342 -25.26 -0.84 23.41
C TYR A 342 -26.25 -0.21 24.40
N ASP A 343 -26.12 1.09 24.67
CA ASP A 343 -27.03 1.80 25.57
C ASP A 343 -28.45 1.85 24.97
N ILE A 344 -28.57 2.09 23.66
CA ILE A 344 -29.84 2.08 22.91
C ILE A 344 -30.46 0.68 22.92
N ALA A 345 -29.67 -0.35 22.62
CA ALA A 345 -30.09 -1.75 22.65
C ALA A 345 -30.70 -2.13 24.00
N LYS A 346 -29.97 -1.80 25.09
CA LYS A 346 -30.41 -2.06 26.46
C LYS A 346 -31.69 -1.31 26.81
N GLU A 347 -31.82 -0.05 26.40
CA GLU A 347 -33.01 0.75 26.67
C GLU A 347 -34.25 0.22 25.95
N LEU A 348 -34.09 -0.19 24.69
CA LEU A 348 -35.20 -0.66 23.87
C LEU A 348 -35.52 -2.14 24.04
N ASP A 349 -34.70 -2.89 24.79
CA ASP A 349 -34.79 -4.35 24.89
C ASP A 349 -34.68 -5.02 23.50
N VAL A 350 -33.64 -4.60 22.77
CA VAL A 350 -33.29 -5.11 21.43
C VAL A 350 -31.85 -5.60 21.48
N ASN A 351 -31.57 -6.77 20.92
CA ASN A 351 -30.21 -7.29 20.86
C ASN A 351 -29.29 -6.34 20.05
N TYR A 352 -28.22 -5.83 20.67
CA TYR A 352 -27.30 -4.86 20.05
C TYR A 352 -26.66 -5.38 18.76
N LYS A 353 -26.48 -6.70 18.61
CA LYS A 353 -25.96 -7.32 17.39
C LYS A 353 -26.91 -7.14 16.21
N VAL A 354 -28.22 -7.11 16.46
CA VAL A 354 -29.22 -6.83 15.42
C VAL A 354 -29.10 -5.37 14.96
N ILE A 355 -28.91 -4.42 15.89
CA ILE A 355 -28.70 -3.01 15.55
C ILE A 355 -27.42 -2.84 14.70
N LEU A 356 -26.32 -3.49 15.08
CA LEU A 356 -25.08 -3.47 14.30
C LEU A 356 -25.25 -4.11 12.91
N GLY A 357 -25.98 -5.22 12.83
CA GLY A 357 -26.29 -5.87 11.55
C GLY A 357 -27.10 -4.97 10.62
N LEU A 358 -28.09 -4.25 11.16
CA LEU A 358 -28.85 -3.26 10.40
C LEU A 358 -27.95 -2.09 9.96
N LEU A 359 -27.14 -1.52 10.86
CA LEU A 359 -26.19 -0.44 10.50
C LEU A 359 -25.23 -0.83 9.38
N GLY A 360 -24.64 -2.03 9.45
CA GLY A 360 -23.74 -2.52 8.43
C GLY A 360 -24.44 -2.76 7.09
N THR A 361 -25.66 -3.28 7.11
CA THR A 361 -26.37 -3.61 5.87
C THR A 361 -27.03 -2.41 5.22
N GLU A 362 -27.65 -1.54 6.02
CA GLU A 362 -28.39 -0.38 5.55
C GLU A 362 -27.43 0.75 5.12
N SER A 363 -26.34 0.97 5.85
CA SER A 363 -25.49 2.13 5.59
C SER A 363 -24.00 1.87 5.48
N ASP A 364 -23.55 0.62 5.63
CA ASP A 364 -22.13 0.29 5.81
C ASP A 364 -21.48 1.17 6.90
N PHE A 365 -22.23 1.38 7.99
CA PHE A 365 -21.89 2.29 9.09
C PHE A 365 -21.71 3.76 8.68
N GLY A 366 -22.06 4.12 7.44
CA GLY A 366 -22.08 5.47 6.94
C GLY A 366 -23.23 6.28 7.54
N ILE A 367 -22.99 7.56 7.79
CA ILE A 367 -24.00 8.51 8.28
C ILE A 367 -24.65 9.33 7.15
N TYR A 368 -24.16 9.17 5.92
CA TYR A 368 -24.43 10.09 4.80
C TYR A 368 -24.80 9.38 3.51
N LEU A 369 -25.70 8.40 3.57
CA LEU A 369 -26.35 7.94 2.36
C LEU A 369 -27.51 8.89 2.02
N ASN A 370 -27.18 10.00 1.36
CA ASN A 370 -28.17 10.80 0.61
C ASN A 370 -28.60 10.11 -0.70
N LYS A 371 -28.13 8.88 -0.92
CA LYS A 371 -28.53 8.01 -2.00
C LYS A 371 -28.90 6.64 -1.44
N ALA A 372 -30.01 6.54 -0.72
CA ALA A 372 -30.84 5.36 -0.95
C ALA A 372 -31.06 5.27 -2.47
N TYR A 373 -31.09 4.06 -3.03
CA TYR A 373 -31.20 3.84 -4.49
C TYR A 373 -32.37 4.59 -5.16
N ASP A 374 -33.35 5.05 -4.36
CA ASP A 374 -34.54 5.80 -4.76
C ASP A 374 -34.74 7.16 -4.04
N GLY A 375 -33.83 7.57 -3.14
CA GLY A 375 -33.92 8.81 -2.36
C GLY A 375 -35.03 8.86 -1.30
N ARG A 376 -35.58 7.72 -0.87
CA ARG A 376 -36.67 7.67 0.13
C ARG A 376 -36.21 7.30 1.54
N ALA A 377 -35.08 6.62 1.67
CA ALA A 377 -34.46 6.25 2.94
C ALA A 377 -33.23 7.12 3.26
N HIS A 378 -33.05 7.48 4.54
CA HIS A 378 -31.97 8.38 4.96
C HIS A 378 -31.39 8.02 6.35
N GLY A 379 -30.16 8.48 6.58
CA GLY A 379 -29.44 8.32 7.84
C GLY A 379 -28.77 6.96 8.03
N ALA A 380 -28.16 6.76 9.20
CA ALA A 380 -27.39 5.56 9.55
C ALA A 380 -28.23 4.26 9.54
N MET A 381 -29.53 4.36 9.78
CA MET A 381 -30.45 3.22 9.80
C MET A 381 -31.38 3.16 8.57
N GLN A 382 -31.10 3.96 7.53
CA GLN A 382 -31.89 4.07 6.29
C GLN A 382 -33.41 4.09 6.53
N MET A 383 -33.86 4.94 7.45
CA MET A 383 -35.28 5.00 7.79
C MET A 383 -36.07 5.57 6.59
N PHE A 384 -37.32 5.14 6.39
CA PHE A 384 -38.31 5.74 5.47
C PHE A 384 -39.32 6.64 6.20
N HIS A 385 -39.93 7.60 5.47
CA HIS A 385 -40.80 8.61 6.06
C HIS A 385 -41.98 8.01 6.83
N GLU A 386 -42.59 6.97 6.27
CA GLU A 386 -43.68 6.20 6.86
C GLU A 386 -43.23 5.47 8.13
N ALA A 387 -42.02 4.89 8.12
CA ALA A 387 -41.45 4.23 9.29
C ALA A 387 -41.20 5.22 10.43
N VAL A 388 -40.68 6.42 10.12
CA VAL A 388 -40.51 7.49 11.09
C VAL A 388 -41.85 7.95 11.65
N LYS A 389 -42.88 8.07 10.81
CA LYS A 389 -44.24 8.46 11.23
C LYS A 389 -44.79 7.53 12.32
N ASP A 390 -44.58 6.23 12.16
CA ASP A 390 -45.07 5.21 13.10
C ASP A 390 -44.41 5.30 14.49
N ILE A 391 -43.15 5.73 14.54
CA ILE A 391 -42.39 5.83 15.81
C ILE A 391 -42.30 7.26 16.36
N TYR A 392 -42.69 8.27 15.59
CA TYR A 392 -42.48 9.68 15.94
C TYR A 392 -43.06 10.08 17.32
N PRO A 393 -44.25 9.63 17.74
CA PRO A 393 -44.77 9.94 19.07
C PRO A 393 -43.85 9.46 20.21
N ASP A 394 -43.28 8.27 20.07
CA ASP A 394 -42.34 7.69 21.04
C ASP A 394 -40.97 8.36 20.95
N LEU A 395 -40.54 8.73 19.74
CA LEU A 395 -39.28 9.41 19.51
C LEU A 395 -39.26 10.82 20.12
N ILE A 396 -40.35 11.60 20.02
CA ILE A 396 -40.48 12.91 20.69
C ILE A 396 -40.43 12.78 22.22
N LYS A 397 -41.01 11.69 22.76
CA LYS A 397 -40.99 11.47 24.20
C LYS A 397 -39.55 11.28 24.70
N LYS A 398 -38.71 10.60 23.91
CA LYS A 398 -37.29 10.40 24.19
C LYS A 398 -36.45 11.66 23.92
N TYR A 399 -36.71 12.33 22.80
CA TYR A 399 -35.97 13.50 22.33
C TYR A 399 -36.94 14.69 22.18
N PRO A 400 -37.22 15.45 23.26
CA PRO A 400 -38.17 16.56 23.21
C PRO A 400 -37.80 17.69 22.24
N SER A 401 -36.52 17.82 21.90
CA SER A 401 -36.02 18.74 20.86
C SER A 401 -36.72 18.51 19.52
N LEU A 402 -37.16 17.26 19.25
CA LEU A 402 -37.91 16.91 18.04
C LEU A 402 -39.25 17.64 17.87
N LYS A 403 -39.80 18.25 18.94
CA LYS A 403 -41.03 19.06 18.87
C LYS A 403 -40.84 20.37 18.11
N GLU A 404 -39.63 20.91 18.10
CA GLU A 404 -39.31 22.16 17.41
C GLU A 404 -39.31 21.98 15.89
N TYR A 405 -39.08 20.74 15.44
CA TYR A 405 -39.14 20.36 14.05
C TYR A 405 -40.60 20.15 13.66
N LYS A 406 -41.18 21.12 12.94
CA LYS A 406 -42.50 20.96 12.34
C LYS A 406 -42.46 19.83 11.32
N ILE A 407 -42.85 18.63 11.72
CA ILE A 407 -43.05 17.53 10.76
C ILE A 407 -44.37 17.78 10.04
N SER A 408 -44.31 18.44 8.88
CA SER A 408 -45.42 18.43 7.94
C SER A 408 -45.37 17.14 7.13
N PHE A 409 -46.28 16.21 7.45
CA PHE A 409 -46.57 15.05 6.59
C PHE A 409 -47.47 15.49 5.42
N ASN A 410 -47.02 16.45 4.61
CA ASN A 410 -47.70 16.77 3.35
C ASN A 410 -47.05 15.94 2.25
N GLU A 411 -47.88 15.28 1.42
CA GLU A 411 -47.54 14.24 0.42
C GLU A 411 -46.43 14.60 -0.59
N TYR A 412 -45.90 15.82 -0.58
CA TYR A 412 -44.94 16.33 -1.57
C TYR A 412 -43.72 17.06 -0.99
N ASN A 413 -43.54 17.14 0.33
CA ASN A 413 -42.34 17.72 0.93
C ASN A 413 -41.79 16.79 2.00
N THR A 414 -40.59 16.26 1.77
CA THR A 414 -39.82 15.47 2.73
C THR A 414 -39.74 16.24 4.05
N SER A 415 -40.14 15.59 5.14
CA SER A 415 -40.23 16.24 6.46
C SER A 415 -38.89 16.86 6.88
N TYR A 416 -38.93 17.99 7.58
CA TYR A 416 -37.72 18.65 8.10
C TYR A 416 -36.84 17.74 8.99
N PHE A 417 -37.44 16.78 9.69
CA PHE A 417 -36.74 15.70 10.41
C PHE A 417 -35.76 14.92 9.51
N TYR A 418 -36.14 14.70 8.25
CA TYR A 418 -35.34 14.00 7.25
C TYR A 418 -34.14 14.78 6.74
N ASN A 419 -34.25 16.10 6.65
CA ASN A 419 -33.18 16.90 6.09
C ASN A 419 -32.19 17.32 7.16
N GLU A 420 -32.63 17.68 8.36
CA GLU A 420 -31.69 18.15 9.39
C GLU A 420 -31.09 17.01 10.21
N ILE A 421 -31.87 16.03 10.66
CA ILE A 421 -31.37 15.01 11.60
C ILE A 421 -30.67 13.89 10.86
N SER A 422 -31.27 13.33 9.81
CA SER A 422 -30.65 12.24 9.04
C SER A 422 -29.46 12.65 8.18
N THR A 423 -29.19 13.95 8.05
CA THR A 423 -27.97 14.46 7.41
C THR A 423 -27.04 15.19 8.40
N SER A 424 -27.39 15.24 9.69
CA SER A 424 -26.50 15.85 10.67
C SER A 424 -25.36 14.91 11.05
N LYS A 425 -24.21 15.52 11.31
CA LYS A 425 -22.97 14.88 11.77
C LYS A 425 -22.79 14.96 13.28
N GLU A 426 -23.69 15.67 13.95
CA GLU A 426 -23.63 15.80 15.39
C GLU A 426 -23.93 14.45 16.02
N ARG A 427 -23.10 14.05 16.98
CA ARG A 427 -23.21 12.76 17.67
C ARG A 427 -24.62 12.54 18.24
N GLU A 428 -25.25 13.59 18.75
CA GLU A 428 -26.62 13.51 19.26
C GLU A 428 -27.61 13.07 18.18
N HIS A 429 -27.53 13.65 16.98
CA HIS A 429 -28.39 13.29 15.86
C HIS A 429 -28.09 11.87 15.33
N ILE A 430 -26.82 11.45 15.29
CA ILE A 430 -26.47 10.06 14.95
C ILE A 430 -27.12 9.09 15.95
N ASN A 431 -27.05 9.39 17.25
CA ASN A 431 -27.70 8.58 18.28
C ASN A 431 -29.22 8.57 18.12
N MET A 432 -29.85 9.69 17.74
CA MET A 432 -31.28 9.73 17.41
C MET A 432 -31.63 8.84 16.22
N GLN A 433 -30.80 8.80 15.17
CA GLN A 433 -31.02 7.95 14.00
C GLN A 433 -30.94 6.46 14.36
N ILE A 434 -29.92 6.07 15.13
CA ILE A 434 -29.74 4.69 15.62
C ILE A 434 -30.92 4.29 16.51
N TYR A 435 -31.32 5.17 17.43
CA TYR A 435 -32.47 4.94 18.30
C TYR A 435 -33.77 4.79 17.51
N ALA A 436 -33.98 5.64 16.50
CA ALA A 436 -35.16 5.58 15.64
C ALA A 436 -35.24 4.24 14.89
N GLY A 437 -34.15 3.78 14.29
CA GLY A 437 -34.10 2.47 13.63
C GLY A 437 -34.36 1.31 14.59
N ALA A 438 -33.69 1.31 15.74
CA ALA A 438 -33.90 0.27 16.76
C ALA A 438 -35.33 0.27 17.33
N LEU A 439 -35.93 1.45 17.50
CA LEU A 439 -37.31 1.60 17.95
C LEU A 439 -38.29 1.10 16.89
N TYR A 440 -38.06 1.40 15.60
CA TYR A 440 -38.88 0.88 14.52
C TYR A 440 -38.80 -0.63 14.41
N PHE A 441 -37.59 -1.21 14.52
CA PHE A 441 -37.41 -2.66 14.58
C PHE A 441 -38.25 -3.30 15.70
N LYS A 442 -38.24 -2.71 16.90
CA LYS A 442 -39.08 -3.15 18.02
C LYS A 442 -40.58 -3.08 17.69
N LYS A 443 -41.06 -1.95 17.15
CA LYS A 443 -42.47 -1.79 16.76
C LYS A 443 -42.90 -2.76 15.68
N THR A 444 -42.05 -2.99 14.67
CA THR A 444 -42.27 -3.98 13.62
C THR A 444 -42.50 -5.36 14.20
N ARG A 445 -41.70 -5.78 15.19
CA ARG A 445 -41.90 -7.03 15.92
C ARG A 445 -43.26 -7.06 16.65
N GLU A 446 -43.60 -5.98 17.34
CA GLU A 446 -44.90 -5.85 18.02
C GLU A 446 -46.08 -5.95 17.03
N TYR A 447 -45.99 -5.31 15.86
CA TYR A 447 -47.02 -5.37 14.82
C TYR A 447 -47.18 -6.77 14.24
N LEU A 448 -46.09 -7.48 13.93
CA LEU A 448 -46.13 -8.86 13.46
C LEU A 448 -46.82 -9.76 14.49
N ARG A 449 -46.38 -9.69 15.76
CA ARG A 449 -46.95 -10.47 16.85
C ARG A 449 -48.44 -10.21 17.05
N ASN A 450 -48.84 -8.94 17.08
CA ASN A 450 -50.24 -8.55 17.26
C ASN A 450 -51.13 -8.94 16.08
N SER A 451 -50.54 -9.11 14.88
CA SER A 451 -51.24 -9.54 13.68
C SER A 451 -51.27 -11.07 13.50
N GLY A 452 -50.73 -11.83 14.47
CA GLY A 452 -50.61 -13.29 14.37
C GLY A 452 -49.59 -13.77 13.32
N LYS A 453 -48.73 -12.88 12.81
CA LYS A 453 -47.65 -13.22 11.88
C LYS A 453 -46.42 -13.66 12.68
N PRO A 454 -45.56 -14.54 12.14
CA PRO A 454 -44.37 -14.98 12.86
C PRO A 454 -43.37 -13.81 13.03
N ASP A 455 -42.75 -13.72 14.22
CA ASP A 455 -41.94 -12.58 14.65
C ASP A 455 -40.51 -12.96 15.05
N ASN A 456 -39.99 -14.05 14.49
CA ASN A 456 -38.56 -14.38 14.67
C ASN A 456 -37.67 -13.33 13.99
N VAL A 457 -36.41 -13.24 14.45
CA VAL A 457 -35.49 -12.14 14.09
C VAL A 457 -35.38 -11.92 12.58
N LEU A 458 -35.30 -13.00 11.80
CA LEU A 458 -35.22 -12.94 10.34
C LEU A 458 -36.45 -12.28 9.71
N ILE A 459 -37.64 -12.64 10.19
CA ILE A 459 -38.89 -12.06 9.68
C ILE A 459 -39.03 -10.61 10.12
N VAL A 460 -38.62 -10.25 11.34
CA VAL A 460 -38.64 -8.86 11.79
C VAL A 460 -37.67 -8.00 10.97
N ILE A 461 -36.47 -8.51 10.64
CA ILE A 461 -35.52 -7.81 9.75
C ILE A 461 -36.12 -7.63 8.36
N ARG A 462 -36.73 -8.68 7.79
CA ARG A 462 -37.42 -8.57 6.49
C ARG A 462 -38.57 -7.56 6.54
N ALA A 463 -39.34 -7.55 7.62
CA ALA A 463 -40.43 -6.61 7.85
C ALA A 463 -39.94 -5.19 8.11
N TYR A 464 -38.74 -5.01 8.66
CA TYR A 464 -38.10 -3.73 8.86
C TYR A 464 -37.77 -3.09 7.50
N HIS A 465 -37.22 -3.87 6.58
CA HIS A 465 -36.87 -3.43 5.25
C HIS A 465 -38.11 -3.23 4.35
N ASP A 466 -38.98 -4.24 4.26
CA ASP A 466 -40.10 -4.23 3.30
C ASP A 466 -41.36 -3.53 3.84
N GLY A 467 -41.49 -3.44 5.17
CA GLY A 467 -42.71 -3.05 5.86
C GLY A 467 -43.54 -4.26 6.32
N TRP A 468 -43.98 -4.22 7.59
CA TRP A 468 -44.69 -5.34 8.23
C TRP A 468 -46.01 -5.75 7.55
N SER A 469 -46.65 -4.84 6.82
CA SER A 469 -47.89 -5.09 6.08
C SER A 469 -47.67 -6.05 4.91
N TYR A 470 -46.47 -6.08 4.33
CA TYR A 470 -46.11 -6.96 3.22
C TYR A 470 -45.67 -8.37 3.66
N ILE A 471 -45.58 -8.63 4.96
CA ILE A 471 -45.30 -9.97 5.47
C ILE A 471 -46.58 -10.81 5.46
N THR A 472 -46.55 -11.98 4.82
CA THR A 472 -47.66 -12.94 4.81
C THR A 472 -47.78 -13.66 6.16
N GLU A 473 -48.87 -14.39 6.38
CA GLU A 473 -49.03 -15.29 7.55
C GLU A 473 -47.92 -16.35 7.64
N GLU A 474 -47.34 -16.75 6.49
CA GLU A 474 -46.18 -17.66 6.44
C GLU A 474 -44.81 -16.99 6.71
N GLY A 475 -44.75 -15.69 6.99
CA GLY A 475 -43.48 -14.96 7.20
C GLY A 475 -42.69 -14.62 5.92
N LYS A 476 -43.30 -14.77 4.74
CA LYS A 476 -42.72 -14.35 3.45
C LYS A 476 -43.08 -12.90 3.17
N SER A 477 -42.21 -12.18 2.47
CA SER A 477 -42.55 -10.84 1.97
C SER A 477 -43.24 -10.94 0.62
N THR A 478 -44.30 -10.16 0.40
CA THR A 478 -44.97 -10.04 -0.90
C THR A 478 -44.29 -9.05 -1.83
N MET A 479 -43.28 -8.30 -1.36
CA MET A 479 -42.53 -7.36 -2.21
C MET A 479 -41.51 -8.05 -3.15
N ASP A 480 -41.23 -9.34 -2.94
CA ASP A 480 -40.32 -10.21 -3.72
C ASP A 480 -39.20 -9.48 -4.49
N THR A 481 -38.44 -8.64 -3.78
CA THR A 481 -37.25 -8.00 -4.34
C THR A 481 -36.06 -8.95 -4.18
N GLU A 482 -35.21 -9.00 -5.21
CA GLU A 482 -33.95 -9.76 -5.16
C GLU A 482 -33.06 -9.29 -3.98
N GLU A 483 -33.17 -8.02 -3.61
CA GLU A 483 -32.53 -7.42 -2.43
C GLU A 483 -33.04 -8.02 -1.11
N ALA A 484 -34.36 -8.17 -0.91
CA ALA A 484 -34.92 -8.79 0.31
C ALA A 484 -34.44 -10.24 0.52
N ARG A 485 -34.09 -10.95 -0.56
CA ARG A 485 -33.47 -12.28 -0.50
C ARG A 485 -32.01 -12.21 -0.06
N LEU A 486 -31.25 -11.20 -0.47
CA LEU A 486 -29.87 -10.96 -0.04
C LEU A 486 -29.77 -10.60 1.46
N TYR A 487 -30.66 -9.75 1.97
CA TYR A 487 -30.72 -9.37 3.41
C TYR A 487 -30.90 -10.58 4.35
N THR A 488 -31.63 -11.60 3.89
CA THR A 488 -31.93 -12.78 4.70
C THR A 488 -30.92 -13.91 4.55
N GLY A 489 -30.11 -13.91 3.48
CA GLY A 489 -29.19 -15.00 3.16
C GLY A 489 -27.76 -14.85 3.68
N SER A 490 -27.27 -13.64 3.98
CA SER A 490 -25.84 -13.42 4.29
C SER A 490 -25.50 -13.31 5.78
N VAL A 491 -26.41 -12.84 6.64
CA VAL A 491 -26.09 -12.53 8.06
C VAL A 491 -26.91 -13.34 9.07
N PHE A 492 -28.09 -13.86 8.71
CA PHE A 492 -29.08 -14.31 9.70
C PHE A 492 -29.66 -15.73 9.47
N GLU A 493 -29.21 -16.44 8.43
CA GLU A 493 -29.82 -17.69 7.92
C GLU A 493 -29.87 -18.86 8.93
N LYS A 494 -29.22 -18.76 10.10
CA LYS A 494 -29.22 -19.81 11.14
C LYS A 494 -30.19 -19.60 12.30
N GLY A 495 -30.93 -18.49 12.39
CA GLY A 495 -32.02 -18.34 13.36
C GLY A 495 -31.64 -18.39 14.85
N GLU A 496 -30.34 -18.36 15.18
CA GLU A 496 -29.82 -18.57 16.55
C GLU A 496 -29.57 -17.27 17.33
N ILE A 497 -29.84 -16.09 16.75
CA ILE A 497 -29.66 -14.83 17.48
C ILE A 497 -30.87 -14.63 18.40
N PRO A 498 -30.69 -14.64 19.74
CA PRO A 498 -31.78 -14.36 20.65
C PRO A 498 -32.28 -12.93 20.45
N LEU A 499 -33.61 -12.78 20.48
CA LEU A 499 -34.29 -11.51 20.21
C LEU A 499 -34.08 -10.44 21.30
N THR A 500 -33.54 -10.83 22.46
CA THR A 500 -33.27 -10.01 23.64
C THR A 500 -31.92 -10.39 24.22
#